data_AF-B7AVD4-F1
#
_entry.id   AF-B7AVD4-F1
#
_cell.length_a   1.000
_cell.length_b   1.000
_cell.length_c   1.000
_cell.angle_alpha   90.00
_cell.angle_beta   90.00
_cell.angle_gamma   90.00
#
_symmetry.space_group_name_H-M   'P 1'
#
loop_
_entity.id
_entity.type
_entity.pdbx_description
1 polymer ?
#
loop_
_entity_poly.entity_id
_entity_poly.type
_entity_poly.pdbx_seq_one_letter_code
_entity_poly.pdbx_strand_id
1 'polypeptide(L)'
;MLRKTWTAETAYPSCQAEWVSTDPSYGQCAITAMLVYDMFGGSIHRIRVNGGGTHYFNKIDGCYVDLTREQFDLYDIPIAYEPNEQMKREYCGKNPDTKKRYHQLQKNIIRYLKNE
;
A
#
# COMPACT_ATOMS: atom_id res chain seq x y z
N MET A 1 11.95 7.44 4.93
CA MET A 1 12.22 5.99 5.03
C MET A 1 11.31 5.17 4.11
N LEU A 2 9.99 5.02 4.36
CA LEU A 2 9.13 4.11 3.58
C LEU A 2 9.20 4.29 2.04
N ARG A 3 9.12 5.53 1.55
CA ARG A 3 9.29 5.85 0.11
C ARG A 3 10.57 5.32 -0.52
N LYS A 4 11.66 5.20 0.25
CA LYS A 4 12.97 4.69 -0.21
C LYS A 4 13.04 3.16 -0.24
N THR A 5 12.01 2.50 0.29
CA THR A 5 11.96 1.03 0.42
C THR A 5 10.97 0.39 -0.54
N TRP A 6 10.09 1.20 -1.14
CA TRP A 6 9.29 0.78 -2.29
C TRP A 6 10.15 0.66 -3.54
N THR A 7 9.93 -0.43 -4.26
CA THR A 7 10.56 -0.76 -5.53
C THR A 7 9.52 -1.35 -6.48
N ALA A 8 9.85 -1.43 -7.77
CA ALA A 8 9.01 -2.12 -8.76
C ALA A 8 8.63 -3.56 -8.31
N GLU A 9 9.55 -4.30 -7.69
CA GLU A 9 9.28 -5.67 -7.20
C GLU A 9 8.22 -5.74 -6.09
N THR A 10 8.05 -4.67 -5.32
CA THR A 10 7.05 -4.58 -4.24
C THR A 10 5.69 -4.07 -4.75
N ALA A 11 5.67 -3.40 -5.91
CA ALA A 11 4.43 -2.95 -6.54
C ALA A 11 3.59 -4.14 -7.01
N TYR A 12 2.26 -3.95 -7.05
CA TYR A 12 1.33 -4.93 -7.59
C TYR A 12 1.74 -5.34 -9.03
N PRO A 13 1.60 -6.62 -9.44
CA PRO A 13 2.17 -7.12 -10.70
C PRO A 13 1.85 -6.28 -11.96
N SER A 14 0.62 -5.78 -12.10
CA SER A 14 0.25 -4.95 -13.26
C SER A 14 0.87 -3.55 -13.23
N CYS A 15 1.35 -3.08 -12.09
CA CYS A 15 1.96 -1.76 -11.92
C CYS A 15 3.49 -1.80 -12.06
N GLN A 16 4.13 -2.97 -12.06
CA GLN A 16 5.60 -3.07 -11.98
C GLN A 16 6.32 -2.49 -13.20
N ALA A 17 5.75 -2.65 -14.39
CA ALA A 17 6.34 -2.13 -15.64
C ALA A 17 6.29 -0.60 -15.74
N GLU A 18 5.30 0.01 -15.10
CA GLU A 18 5.05 1.46 -15.09
C GLU A 18 5.62 2.13 -13.83
N TRP A 19 6.09 1.34 -12.86
CA TRP A 19 6.63 1.85 -11.61
C TRP A 19 7.93 2.63 -11.88
N VAL A 20 8.00 3.85 -11.35
CA VAL A 20 9.18 4.72 -11.46
C VAL A 20 9.56 5.26 -10.09
N SER A 21 10.84 5.53 -9.87
CA SER A 21 11.34 6.01 -8.58
C SER A 21 10.84 7.41 -8.18
N THR A 22 10.34 8.18 -9.14
CA THR A 22 9.71 9.49 -8.93
C THR A 22 8.24 9.40 -8.50
N ASP A 23 7.57 8.26 -8.75
CA ASP A 23 6.24 7.90 -8.26
C ASP A 23 6.31 6.52 -7.55
N PRO A 24 7.00 6.45 -6.40
CA PRO A 24 7.32 5.17 -5.78
C PRO A 24 6.10 4.48 -5.16
N SER A 25 4.99 5.19 -4.95
CA SER A 25 3.80 4.67 -4.28
C SER A 25 2.89 3.82 -5.16
N TYR A 26 3.02 3.94 -6.49
CA TYR A 26 2.16 3.27 -7.45
C TYR A 26 2.16 1.74 -7.25
N GLY A 27 0.98 1.18 -6.98
CA GLY A 27 0.80 -0.26 -6.75
C GLY A 27 1.24 -0.76 -5.38
N GLN A 28 1.53 0.12 -4.40
CA GLN A 28 2.04 -0.25 -3.07
C GLN A 28 0.95 -0.36 -1.99
N CYS A 29 -0.29 0.04 -2.29
CA CYS A 29 -1.36 0.26 -1.31
C CYS A 29 -1.63 -0.94 -0.39
N ALA A 30 -1.86 -2.14 -0.94
CA ALA A 30 -2.26 -3.31 -0.15
C ALA A 30 -1.19 -3.74 0.86
N ILE A 31 0.07 -3.85 0.43
CA ILE A 31 1.16 -4.29 1.31
C ILE A 31 1.55 -3.20 2.32
N THR A 32 1.37 -1.93 1.95
CA THR A 32 1.58 -0.81 2.88
C THR A 32 0.48 -0.79 3.95
N ALA A 33 -0.78 -1.02 3.58
CA ALA A 33 -1.86 -1.10 4.55
C ALA A 33 -1.70 -2.27 5.53
N MET A 34 -1.16 -3.41 5.05
CA MET A 34 -0.76 -4.54 5.90
C MET A 34 0.37 -4.15 6.86
N LEU A 35 1.39 -3.44 6.39
CA LEU A 35 2.51 -2.97 7.23
C LEU A 35 2.01 -2.05 8.35
N VAL A 36 1.18 -1.06 7.99
CA VAL A 36 0.61 -0.10 8.95
C VAL A 36 -0.24 -0.83 9.99
N TYR A 37 -1.08 -1.79 9.58
CA TYR A 37 -1.85 -2.60 10.51
C TYR A 37 -0.95 -3.41 11.45
N ASP A 38 0.09 -4.06 10.92
CA ASP A 38 0.98 -4.91 11.72
C ASP A 38 1.84 -4.10 12.71
N MET A 39 2.11 -2.82 12.41
CA MET A 39 2.90 -1.93 13.27
C MET A 39 2.05 -1.14 14.29
N PHE A 40 0.86 -0.69 13.89
CA PHE A 40 0.07 0.30 14.63
C PHE A 40 -1.37 -0.16 14.95
N GLY A 41 -1.79 -1.32 14.44
CA GLY A 41 -3.16 -1.82 14.60
C GLY A 41 -4.20 -1.07 13.75
N GLY A 42 -5.38 -0.82 14.33
CA GLY A 42 -6.52 -0.21 13.63
C GLY A 42 -7.22 -1.19 12.69
N SER A 43 -7.70 -0.70 11.55
CA SER A 43 -8.39 -1.50 10.53
C SER A 43 -7.89 -1.21 9.13
N ILE A 44 -7.94 -2.20 8.25
CA ILE A 44 -7.65 -2.06 6.82
C ILE A 44 -8.96 -1.83 6.10
N HIS A 45 -8.99 -0.87 5.19
CA HIS A 45 -10.16 -0.52 4.40
C HIS A 45 -9.83 -0.58 2.91
N ARG A 46 -10.85 -0.85 2.10
CA ARG A 46 -10.77 -0.93 0.65
C ARG A 46 -11.87 -0.11 -0.01
N ILE A 47 -11.49 0.63 -1.05
CA ILE A 47 -12.43 1.24 -2.00
C ILE A 47 -12.19 0.69 -3.40
N ARG A 48 -13.20 0.85 -4.27
CA ARG A 48 -13.04 0.69 -5.71
C ARG A 48 -12.74 2.05 -6.30
N VAL A 49 -11.73 2.13 -7.16
CA VAL A 49 -11.39 3.36 -7.87
C VAL A 49 -11.93 3.33 -9.29
N ASN A 50 -12.17 4.52 -9.85
CA ASN A 50 -12.53 4.66 -11.26
C ASN A 50 -11.45 3.99 -12.13
N GLY A 51 -11.85 3.16 -13.08
CA GLY A 51 -10.93 2.32 -13.86
C GLY A 51 -10.84 0.85 -13.40
N GLY A 52 -11.61 0.45 -12.39
CA GLY A 52 -11.80 -0.96 -12.02
C GLY A 52 -10.77 -1.52 -11.03
N GLY A 53 -9.81 -0.70 -10.59
CA GLY A 53 -8.87 -1.05 -9.54
C GLY A 53 -9.46 -0.98 -8.13
N THR A 54 -8.68 -1.44 -7.16
CA THR A 54 -8.99 -1.26 -5.73
C THR A 54 -7.85 -0.56 -5.03
N HIS A 55 -8.19 0.31 -4.08
CA HIS A 55 -7.21 0.99 -3.23
C HIS A 55 -7.38 0.59 -1.77
N TYR A 56 -6.26 0.45 -1.06
CA TYR A 56 -6.23 0.03 0.34
C TYR A 56 -5.57 1.10 1.20
N PHE A 57 -6.15 1.35 2.36
CA PHE A 57 -5.69 2.32 3.36
C PHE A 57 -6.10 1.84 4.75
N ASN A 58 -5.70 2.56 5.79
CA ASN A 58 -6.01 2.21 7.17
C ASN A 58 -6.96 3.22 7.82
N LYS A 59 -7.60 2.79 8.90
CA LYS A 59 -8.25 3.68 9.87
C LYS A 59 -7.70 3.38 11.25
N ILE A 60 -7.14 4.40 11.91
CA ILE A 60 -6.54 4.30 13.24
C ILE A 60 -7.17 5.40 14.09
N ASP A 61 -7.73 5.04 15.25
CA ASP A 61 -8.42 5.95 16.16
C ASP A 61 -9.47 6.86 15.47
N GLY A 62 -10.18 6.29 14.49
CA GLY A 62 -11.21 7.01 13.72
C GLY A 62 -10.69 7.82 12.53
N CYS A 63 -9.38 8.02 12.40
CA CYS A 63 -8.75 8.79 11.34
C CYS A 63 -8.29 7.91 10.17
N TYR A 64 -8.53 8.36 8.93
CA TYR A 64 -7.98 7.69 7.75
C TYR A 64 -6.48 7.93 7.62
N VAL A 65 -5.73 6.86 7.43
CA VAL A 65 -4.28 6.85 7.24
C VAL A 65 -4.00 6.18 5.90
N ASP A 66 -3.59 6.97 4.91
CA ASP A 66 -3.27 6.51 3.56
C ASP A 66 -1.88 6.98 3.16
N LEU A 67 -0.89 6.14 3.43
CA LEU A 67 0.51 6.45 3.11
C LEU A 67 0.81 6.33 1.60
N THR A 68 -0.15 5.86 0.81
CA THR A 68 -0.01 5.64 -0.65
C THR A 68 -0.94 6.53 -1.45
N ARG A 69 -1.47 7.60 -0.85
CA ARG A 69 -2.35 8.56 -1.53
C ARG A 69 -1.69 9.24 -2.72
N GLU A 70 -0.37 9.43 -2.69
CA GLU A 70 0.34 10.15 -3.75
C GLU A 70 0.20 9.51 -5.14
N GLN A 71 -0.11 8.21 -5.23
CA GLN A 71 -0.38 7.53 -6.51
C GLN A 71 -1.60 8.10 -7.26
N PHE A 72 -2.41 8.92 -6.59
CA PHE A 72 -3.55 9.64 -7.17
C PHE A 72 -3.29 11.13 -7.27
N ASP A 73 -2.65 11.72 -6.25
CA ASP A 73 -2.36 13.15 -6.21
C ASP A 73 -1.47 13.58 -7.40
N LEU A 74 -0.55 12.73 -7.86
CA LEU A 74 0.31 13.00 -9.03
C LEU A 74 -0.45 13.13 -10.36
N TYR A 75 -1.68 12.60 -10.43
CA TYR A 75 -2.50 12.60 -11.63
C TYR A 75 -3.80 13.40 -11.43
N ASP A 76 -3.88 14.20 -10.38
CA ASP A 76 -5.07 14.98 -9.98
C ASP A 76 -6.35 14.12 -9.86
N ILE A 77 -6.21 12.86 -9.43
CA ILE A 77 -7.33 11.94 -9.29
C ILE A 77 -7.92 12.08 -7.88
N PRO A 78 -9.18 12.52 -7.72
CA PRO A 78 -9.78 12.62 -6.40
C PRO A 78 -10.08 11.24 -5.82
N ILE A 79 -9.80 11.06 -4.53
CA ILE A 79 -10.21 9.89 -3.76
C ILE A 79 -11.36 10.23 -2.83
N ALA A 80 -12.42 9.43 -2.93
CA ALA A 80 -13.45 9.31 -1.92
C ALA A 80 -13.16 8.07 -1.06
N TYR A 81 -12.94 8.27 0.23
CA TYR A 81 -12.75 7.18 1.19
C TYR A 81 -14.06 6.50 1.59
N GLU A 82 -15.22 7.03 1.16
CA GLU A 82 -16.53 6.46 1.44
C GLU A 82 -17.39 6.36 0.18
N PRO A 83 -18.19 5.29 0.03
CA PRO A 83 -18.25 4.12 0.91
C PRO A 83 -17.01 3.22 0.79
N ASN A 84 -16.51 2.68 1.91
CA ASN A 84 -15.45 1.66 1.92
C ASN A 84 -15.89 0.34 2.56
N GLU A 85 -15.09 -0.69 2.33
CA GLU A 85 -15.22 -2.00 2.95
C GLU A 85 -14.06 -2.24 3.93
N GLN A 86 -14.38 -2.59 5.18
CA GLN A 86 -13.37 -3.02 6.13
C GLN A 86 -12.91 -4.45 5.80
N MET A 87 -11.60 -4.62 5.60
CA MET A 87 -10.97 -5.86 5.22
C MET A 87 -10.38 -6.57 6.44
N LYS A 88 -10.58 -7.89 6.53
CA LYS A 88 -9.89 -8.71 7.54
C LYS A 88 -8.40 -8.83 7.17
N ARG A 89 -7.51 -8.57 8.12
CA ARG A 89 -6.04 -8.67 7.92
C ARG A 89 -5.60 -10.03 7.39
N GLU A 90 -6.25 -11.10 7.82
CA GLU A 90 -6.02 -12.48 7.36
C GLU A 90 -6.28 -12.67 5.86
N TYR A 91 -7.18 -11.87 5.28
CA TYR A 91 -7.53 -11.94 3.86
C TYR A 91 -6.49 -11.23 2.97
N CYS A 92 -5.97 -10.07 3.41
CA CYS A 92 -5.05 -9.23 2.63
C CYS A 92 -3.76 -9.95 2.19
N GLY A 93 -3.33 -10.99 2.91
CA GLY A 93 -2.14 -11.79 2.61
C GLY A 93 -2.39 -13.20 2.10
N LYS A 94 -3.64 -13.59 1.77
CA LYS A 94 -3.95 -14.94 1.27
C LYS A 94 -3.36 -15.22 -0.10
N ASN A 95 -3.32 -14.19 -0.94
CA ASN A 95 -2.69 -14.29 -2.25
C ASN A 95 -1.16 -14.45 -2.08
N PRO A 96 -0.54 -15.52 -2.61
CA PRO A 96 0.90 -15.77 -2.42
C PRO A 96 1.81 -14.67 -2.96
N ASP A 97 1.45 -14.02 -4.07
CA ASP A 97 2.18 -12.88 -4.61
C ASP A 97 2.15 -11.69 -3.65
N THR A 98 0.96 -11.35 -3.13
CA THR A 98 0.82 -10.24 -2.17
C THR A 98 1.62 -10.50 -0.91
N LYS A 99 1.63 -11.74 -0.41
CA LYS A 99 2.46 -12.15 0.73
C LYS A 99 3.96 -12.03 0.43
N LYS A 100 4.40 -12.45 -0.77
CA LYS A 100 5.80 -12.34 -1.20
C LYS A 100 6.25 -10.87 -1.26
N ARG A 101 5.44 -10.00 -1.86
CA ARG A 101 5.74 -8.56 -1.95
C ARG A 101 5.76 -7.89 -0.58
N TYR A 102 4.86 -8.28 0.32
CA TYR A 102 4.87 -7.79 1.71
C TYR A 102 6.18 -8.15 2.43
N HIS A 103 6.63 -9.40 2.35
CA HIS A 103 7.92 -9.79 2.93
C HIS A 103 9.10 -9.07 2.26
N GLN A 104 9.02 -8.82 0.95
CA GLN A 104 10.06 -8.06 0.25
C GLN A 104 10.12 -6.61 0.75
N LEU A 105 8.98 -5.94 0.97
CA LEU A 105 8.93 -4.62 1.57
C LEU A 105 9.57 -4.60 2.96
N GLN A 106 9.27 -5.59 3.82
CA GLN A 106 9.91 -5.71 5.14
C GLN A 106 11.42 -5.86 5.03
N LYS A 107 11.93 -6.70 4.11
CA LYS A 107 13.37 -6.83 3.85
C LYS A 107 14.00 -5.51 3.40
N ASN A 108 13.34 -4.78 2.51
CA ASN A 108 13.82 -3.49 2.03
C ASN A 108 13.92 -2.48 3.18
N ILE A 109 12.92 -2.42 4.07
CA ILE A 109 12.92 -1.57 5.26
C ILE A 109 14.07 -1.94 6.20
N ILE A 110 14.23 -3.22 6.52
CA ILE A 110 15.32 -3.70 7.40
C ILE A 110 16.69 -3.34 6.81
N ARG A 111 16.87 -3.50 5.50
CA ARG A 111 18.11 -3.16 4.81
C ARG A 111 18.39 -1.65 4.87
N TYR A 112 17.37 -0.84 4.62
CA TYR A 112 17.48 0.62 4.70
C TYR A 112 17.88 1.06 6.11
N LEU A 113 17.23 0.54 7.15
CA LEU A 113 17.52 0.87 8.55
C LEU A 113 18.89 0.38 9.07
N LYS A 114 19.53 -0.58 8.39
CA LYS A 114 20.87 -1.08 8.75
C LYS A 114 22.02 -0.33 8.06
N ASN A 115 21.70 0.40 6.99
CA ASN A 115 22.66 1.11 6.16
C ASN A 115 22.62 2.63 6.36
N GLU A 116 21.77 3.10 7.27
CA GLU A 116 21.70 4.46 7.83
C GLU A 116 22.29 4.42 9.24
#